data_AF-A0A7X8MEP6-F1
#
_entry.id   AF-A0A7X8MEP6-F1
#
_cell.length_a   1.000
_cell.length_b   1.000
_cell.length_c   1.000
_cell.angle_alpha   90.00
_cell.angle_beta   90.00
_cell.angle_gamma   90.00
#
_symmetry.space_group_name_H-M   'P 1'
#
loop_
_entity.id
_entity.type
_entity.pdbx_description
1 polymer ?
#
loop_
_entity_poly.entity_id
_entity_poly.type
_entity_poly.pdbx_seq_one_letter_code
_entity_poly.pdbx_strand_id
1 'polypeptide(L)'
;MKKTLITLMITTCMLLSSVAVFAESNIWDYEEFKIKENPNIVESYDIMANEAQSKKEVSISKADIDAEFDKIAKKFNKDKKNFTDKKRKKTLKLIEDLQQNNVIESQDTISITDNNMVMSAAATSDYDSNKAKLRAANFIEGILNVDEGMSTWEIYKVGVTHANKARDEALKEFPKTDYTNVMLRDAFRHFSWNNMSTKDIGAYKTRTATINHEWGILLLDPMTNYFDARYNEYVSQGYSDAGNRALADTVLYIPTAKYYMVSICKGNYSFFKSFFDESNIMDLHNNCWGRAYAGNYPSLSYRDAFYRGKNNNELILAENKVTNANFDYVWRSQWYTY
;
A
#
# COMPACT_ATOMS: atom_id res chain seq x y z
N MET A 1 -31.47 34.86 36.94
CA MET A 1 -32.10 34.43 35.66
C MET A 1 -31.23 34.60 34.41
N LYS A 2 -30.38 35.63 34.27
CA LYS A 2 -29.59 35.83 33.03
C LYS A 2 -28.39 34.90 32.81
N LYS A 3 -27.80 34.31 33.86
CA LYS A 3 -26.62 33.43 33.71
C LYS A 3 -26.96 32.01 33.23
N THR A 4 -28.12 31.48 33.61
CA THR A 4 -28.54 30.11 33.25
C THR A 4 -28.91 29.96 31.77
N LEU A 5 -29.41 31.04 31.14
CA LEU A 5 -29.78 31.03 29.72
C LEU A 5 -28.55 31.01 28.80
N ILE A 6 -27.45 31.66 29.21
CA ILE A 6 -26.21 31.74 28.42
C ILE A 6 -25.48 30.38 28.42
N THR A 7 -25.45 29.68 29.55
CA THR A 7 -24.86 28.33 29.62
C THR A 7 -25.65 27.33 28.77
N LEU A 8 -26.98 27.42 28.75
CA LEU A 8 -27.81 26.53 27.93
C LEU A 8 -27.62 26.77 26.43
N MET A 9 -27.48 28.03 25.99
CA MET A 9 -27.21 28.34 24.58
C MET A 9 -25.82 27.88 24.11
N ILE A 10 -24.79 27.99 24.97
CA ILE A 10 -23.43 27.56 24.61
C ILE A 10 -23.36 26.03 24.46
N THR A 11 -24.03 25.27 25.35
CA THR A 11 -24.04 23.80 25.26
C THR A 11 -24.82 23.30 24.05
N THR A 12 -25.93 23.94 23.68
CA THR A 12 -26.72 23.56 22.49
C THR A 12 -25.98 23.89 21.18
N CYS A 13 -25.22 25.00 21.14
CA CYS A 13 -24.38 25.31 19.98
C CYS A 13 -23.20 24.33 19.81
N MET A 14 -22.58 23.87 20.91
CA MET A 14 -21.49 22.87 20.81
C MET A 14 -21.99 21.47 20.43
N LEU A 15 -23.22 21.10 20.81
CA LEU A 15 -23.84 19.83 20.41
C LEU A 15 -24.31 19.86 18.95
N LEU A 16 -24.76 21.01 18.43
CA LEU A 16 -25.13 21.13 17.02
C LEU A 16 -23.92 21.28 16.08
N SER A 17 -22.79 21.84 16.55
CA SER A 17 -21.56 21.91 15.75
C SER A 17 -20.73 20.63 15.74
N SER A 18 -20.95 19.70 16.67
CA SER A 18 -20.24 18.41 16.71
C SER A 18 -20.94 17.29 15.92
N VAL A 19 -22.23 17.45 15.60
CA VAL A 19 -22.99 16.44 14.83
C VAL A 19 -23.00 16.74 13.33
N ALA A 20 -22.79 18.00 12.91
CA ALA A 20 -22.80 18.39 11.49
C ALA A 20 -21.45 18.25 10.77
N VAL A 21 -20.31 18.09 11.48
CA VAL A 21 -18.98 18.01 10.84
C VAL A 21 -18.57 16.58 10.46
N PHE A 22 -19.25 15.54 10.98
CA PHE A 22 -18.94 14.13 10.67
C PHE A 22 -19.84 13.51 9.59
N ALA A 23 -20.87 14.20 9.12
CA ALA A 23 -21.79 13.68 8.10
C ALA A 23 -21.47 14.19 6.68
N GLU A 24 -20.96 15.40 6.52
CA GLU A 24 -20.76 15.98 5.18
C GLU A 24 -19.41 15.62 4.54
N SER A 25 -18.36 15.28 5.31
CA SER A 25 -17.08 14.82 4.72
C SER A 25 -17.14 13.41 4.12
N ASN A 26 -18.15 12.61 4.49
CA ASN A 26 -18.31 11.24 3.99
C ASN A 26 -19.27 11.13 2.81
N ILE A 27 -20.07 12.16 2.53
CA ILE A 27 -21.07 12.12 1.44
C ILE A 27 -20.45 12.56 0.10
N TRP A 28 -19.55 13.55 0.13
CA TRP A 28 -18.84 13.99 -1.09
C TRP A 28 -17.81 12.96 -1.58
N ASP A 29 -17.11 12.26 -0.68
CA ASP A 29 -16.21 11.15 -1.03
C ASP A 29 -16.96 9.93 -1.61
N TYR A 30 -18.23 9.72 -1.21
CA TYR A 30 -19.04 8.57 -1.67
C TYR A 30 -19.62 8.78 -3.07
N GLU A 31 -19.99 10.01 -3.44
CA GLU A 31 -20.45 10.36 -4.80
C GLU A 31 -19.29 10.34 -5.82
N GLU A 32 -18.10 10.81 -5.45
CA GLU A 32 -16.92 10.71 -6.32
C GLU A 32 -16.43 9.25 -6.49
N PHE A 33 -16.64 8.40 -5.47
CA PHE A 33 -16.44 6.94 -5.56
C PHE A 33 -17.45 6.25 -6.49
N LYS A 34 -18.74 6.63 -6.46
CA LYS A 34 -19.75 6.14 -7.42
C LYS A 34 -19.40 6.48 -8.87
N ILE A 35 -18.67 7.57 -9.11
CA ILE A 35 -18.31 8.03 -10.45
C ILE A 35 -17.04 7.33 -10.99
N LYS A 36 -16.22 6.68 -10.13
CA LYS A 36 -15.03 5.92 -10.57
C LYS A 36 -15.13 4.39 -10.49
N GLU A 37 -16.15 3.84 -9.85
CA GLU A 37 -16.52 2.42 -9.97
C GLU A 37 -17.91 2.31 -10.60
N ASN A 38 -18.00 2.63 -11.89
CA ASN A 38 -19.24 2.57 -12.64
C ASN A 38 -19.72 1.10 -12.74
N PRO A 39 -20.90 0.74 -12.22
CA PRO A 39 -21.45 -0.62 -12.31
C PRO A 39 -21.70 -1.08 -13.76
N ASN A 40 -21.73 -0.17 -14.74
CA ASN A 40 -21.79 -0.52 -16.17
C ASN A 40 -20.45 -1.04 -16.74
N ILE A 41 -19.37 -1.07 -15.95
CA ILE A 41 -18.10 -1.68 -16.34
C ILE A 41 -18.18 -3.22 -16.33
N VAL A 42 -19.13 -3.80 -15.58
CA VAL A 42 -19.34 -5.26 -15.56
C VAL A 42 -19.80 -5.79 -16.92
N GLU A 43 -20.60 -5.03 -17.68
CA GLU A 43 -20.98 -5.37 -19.07
C GLU A 43 -19.80 -5.26 -20.05
N SER A 44 -18.72 -4.55 -19.69
CA SER A 44 -17.55 -4.38 -20.55
C SER A 44 -16.53 -5.51 -20.46
N TYR A 45 -16.64 -6.40 -19.46
CA TYR A 45 -15.68 -7.50 -19.25
C TYR A 45 -15.70 -8.52 -20.41
N ASP A 46 -16.89 -8.85 -20.94
CA ASP A 46 -17.06 -9.75 -22.09
C ASP A 46 -16.68 -9.09 -23.43
N ILE A 47 -16.74 -7.76 -23.51
CA ILE A 47 -16.39 -7.00 -24.73
C ILE A 47 -14.88 -6.75 -24.79
N MET A 48 -14.22 -6.44 -23.67
CA MET A 48 -12.77 -6.14 -23.62
C MET A 48 -11.88 -7.38 -23.77
N ALA A 49 -12.36 -8.58 -23.41
CA ALA A 49 -11.64 -9.83 -23.66
C ALA A 49 -11.45 -10.13 -25.15
N ASN A 50 -12.28 -9.54 -26.02
CA ASN A 50 -12.28 -9.78 -27.47
C ASN A 50 -11.48 -8.74 -28.29
N GLU A 51 -11.11 -7.59 -27.73
CA GLU A 51 -10.41 -6.52 -28.47
C GLU A 51 -8.87 -6.47 -28.27
N ALA A 52 -8.31 -7.33 -27.41
CA ALA A 52 -6.86 -7.35 -27.11
C ALA A 52 -5.98 -8.05 -28.17
N GLN A 53 -6.38 -8.02 -29.46
CA GLN A 53 -5.54 -8.48 -30.57
C GLN A 53 -4.89 -7.30 -31.31
N SER A 54 -3.55 -7.33 -31.38
CA SER A 54 -2.69 -6.76 -32.43
C SER A 54 -1.86 -5.48 -32.19
N LYS A 55 -1.52 -5.10 -30.96
CA LYS A 55 -0.30 -4.29 -30.74
C LYS A 55 0.82 -5.17 -30.25
N LYS A 56 1.93 -5.20 -31.00
CA LYS A 56 3.17 -5.86 -30.61
C LYS A 56 3.69 -5.17 -29.35
N GLU A 57 3.33 -5.70 -28.19
CA GLU A 57 3.85 -5.23 -26.91
C GLU A 57 5.37 -5.38 -26.93
N VAL A 58 6.08 -4.26 -26.75
CA VAL A 58 7.51 -4.30 -26.50
C VAL A 58 7.65 -4.56 -25.00
N SER A 59 8.15 -5.74 -24.64
CA SER A 59 8.49 -6.06 -23.25
C SER A 59 9.61 -5.13 -22.79
N ILE A 60 9.39 -4.43 -21.68
CA ILE A 60 10.41 -3.59 -21.03
C ILE A 60 11.23 -4.50 -20.13
N SER A 61 12.56 -4.42 -20.24
CA SER A 61 13.43 -5.28 -19.43
C SER A 61 13.56 -4.76 -18.00
N LYS A 62 13.95 -5.65 -17.07
CA LYS A 62 14.31 -5.24 -15.70
C LYS A 62 15.43 -4.18 -15.69
N ALA A 63 16.39 -4.27 -16.61
CA ALA A 63 17.45 -3.28 -16.74
C ALA A 63 16.92 -1.90 -17.16
N ASP A 64 15.89 -1.84 -18.00
CA ASP A 64 15.24 -0.59 -18.38
C ASP A 64 14.48 0.03 -17.20
N ILE A 65 13.79 -0.80 -16.40
CA ILE A 65 13.13 -0.37 -15.16
C ILE A 65 14.15 0.17 -14.16
N ASP A 66 15.27 -0.54 -13.95
CA ASP A 66 16.34 -0.11 -13.05
C ASP A 66 17.00 1.19 -13.54
N ALA A 67 17.15 1.35 -14.86
CA ALA A 67 17.64 2.59 -15.45
C ALA A 67 16.70 3.78 -15.21
N GLU A 68 15.38 3.57 -15.14
CA GLU A 68 14.44 4.63 -14.73
C GLU A 68 14.62 5.00 -13.25
N PHE A 69 14.77 4.03 -12.36
CA PHE A 69 15.09 4.32 -10.94
C PHE A 69 16.40 5.10 -10.80
N ASP A 70 17.44 4.74 -11.55
CA ASP A 70 18.71 5.47 -11.56
C ASP A 70 18.56 6.92 -12.03
N LYS A 71 17.73 7.16 -13.06
CA LYS A 71 17.43 8.53 -13.53
C LYS A 71 16.73 9.33 -12.45
N ILE A 72 15.75 8.73 -11.78
CA ILE A 72 14.99 9.37 -10.70
C ILE A 72 15.92 9.69 -9.51
N ALA A 73 16.75 8.72 -9.09
CA ALA A 73 17.75 8.89 -8.03
C ALA A 73 18.75 10.01 -8.34
N LYS A 74 19.30 10.04 -9.56
CA LYS A 74 20.21 11.12 -10.00
C LYS A 74 19.54 12.49 -9.95
N LYS A 75 18.27 12.59 -10.34
CA LYS A 75 17.51 13.85 -10.26
C LYS A 75 17.28 14.26 -8.81
N PHE A 76 16.88 13.33 -7.95
CA PHE A 76 16.68 13.57 -6.52
C PHE A 76 17.97 14.00 -5.81
N ASN A 77 19.09 13.36 -6.12
CA ASN A 77 20.40 13.59 -5.51
C ASN A 77 21.01 14.96 -5.87
N LYS A 78 20.64 15.52 -7.02
CA LYS A 78 21.12 16.85 -7.45
C LYS A 78 20.59 17.98 -6.57
N ASP A 79 19.41 17.84 -5.99
CA ASP A 79 18.86 18.87 -5.11
C ASP A 79 19.36 18.68 -3.68
N LYS A 80 20.41 19.43 -3.32
CA LYS A 80 20.99 19.43 -1.97
C LYS A 80 19.97 19.77 -0.87
N LYS A 81 18.84 20.43 -1.20
CA LYS A 81 17.76 20.70 -0.23
C LYS A 81 17.06 19.43 0.24
N ASN A 82 17.24 18.30 -0.45
CA ASN A 82 16.75 17.00 -0.01
C ASN A 82 17.53 16.47 1.19
N PHE A 83 18.81 16.86 1.34
CA PHE A 83 19.77 16.22 2.26
C PHE A 83 20.19 17.08 3.44
N THR A 84 19.27 17.86 3.98
CA THR A 84 19.56 18.70 5.16
C THR A 84 19.54 17.87 6.45
N ASP A 85 20.39 18.21 7.43
CA ASP A 85 20.38 17.53 8.73
C ASP A 85 19.03 17.65 9.45
N LYS A 86 18.31 18.77 9.25
CA LYS A 86 16.95 18.95 9.76
C LYS A 86 16.00 17.90 9.18
N LYS A 87 16.06 17.63 7.87
CA LYS A 87 15.25 16.58 7.23
C LYS A 87 15.64 15.21 7.75
N ARG A 88 16.94 14.88 7.80
CA ARG A 88 17.40 13.58 8.33
C ARG A 88 16.94 13.33 9.76
N LYS A 89 17.08 14.30 10.66
CA LYS A 89 16.58 14.19 12.04
C LYS A 89 15.07 13.97 12.10
N LYS A 90 14.29 14.71 11.30
CA LYS A 90 12.83 14.52 11.21
C LYS A 90 12.50 13.12 10.71
N THR A 91 13.22 12.62 9.71
CA THR A 91 13.02 11.28 9.14
C THR A 91 13.37 10.17 10.13
N LEU A 92 14.50 10.27 10.82
CA LEU A 92 14.86 9.28 11.85
C LEU A 92 13.83 9.26 12.98
N LYS A 93 13.37 10.44 13.42
CA LYS A 93 12.28 10.53 14.41
C LYS A 93 10.98 9.88 13.91
N LEU A 94 10.61 10.09 12.64
CA LEU A 94 9.44 9.42 12.05
C LEU A 94 9.56 7.90 12.13
N ILE A 95 10.75 7.35 11.83
CA ILE A 95 11.00 5.91 11.92
C ILE A 95 10.83 5.43 13.36
N GLU A 96 11.41 6.14 14.32
CA GLU A 96 11.24 5.85 15.75
C GLU A 96 9.77 5.90 16.16
N ASP A 97 9.02 6.92 15.75
CA ASP A 97 7.61 7.08 16.05
C ASP A 97 6.79 5.90 15.48
N LEU A 98 7.06 5.45 14.25
CA LEU A 98 6.37 4.30 13.64
C LEU A 98 6.69 2.99 14.37
N GLN A 99 7.94 2.80 14.81
CA GLN A 99 8.36 1.63 15.60
C GLN A 99 7.69 1.62 16.98
N GLN A 100 7.70 2.75 17.69
CA GLN A 100 7.10 2.87 19.03
C GLN A 100 5.59 2.63 19.03
N ASN A 101 4.92 2.89 17.90
CA ASN A 101 3.49 2.63 17.72
C ASN A 101 3.20 1.25 17.11
N ASN A 102 4.19 0.36 17.00
CA ASN A 102 4.05 -0.99 16.42
C ASN A 102 3.47 -0.99 15.01
N VAL A 103 3.68 0.08 14.23
CA VAL A 103 3.26 0.15 12.82
C VAL A 103 4.24 -0.61 11.94
N ILE A 104 5.52 -0.48 12.25
CA ILE A 104 6.61 -1.24 11.64
C ILE A 104 7.27 -2.06 12.74
N GLU A 105 7.67 -3.29 12.42
CA GLU A 105 8.29 -4.16 13.43
C GLU A 105 9.59 -3.54 13.94
N SER A 106 9.74 -3.45 15.26
CA SER A 106 11.03 -3.19 15.87
C SER A 106 11.89 -4.44 15.69
N GLN A 107 13.16 -4.27 15.34
CA GLN A 107 14.05 -5.41 15.07
C GLN A 107 14.37 -6.28 16.28
N ASP A 108 13.87 -5.93 17.47
CA ASP A 108 13.99 -6.76 18.67
C ASP A 108 13.08 -8.00 18.63
N THR A 109 12.15 -8.11 17.66
CA THR A 109 11.24 -9.26 17.54
C THR A 109 11.10 -9.76 16.11
N ILE A 110 12.19 -10.26 15.51
CA ILE A 110 12.06 -11.21 14.38
C ILE A 110 11.73 -12.58 15.00
N SER A 111 10.45 -12.87 15.19
CA SER A 111 10.01 -14.25 15.41
C SER A 111 9.89 -14.93 14.05
N ILE A 112 10.91 -15.72 13.72
CA ILE A 112 10.96 -16.59 12.54
C ILE A 112 9.86 -17.64 12.67
N THR A 113 8.68 -17.37 12.10
CA THR A 113 7.64 -18.39 11.89
C THR A 113 6.86 -18.11 10.62
N ASP A 114 7.52 -18.16 9.46
CA ASP A 114 6.93 -18.75 8.26
C ASP A 114 8.03 -18.96 7.19
N ASN A 115 8.00 -20.13 6.56
CA ASN A 115 9.05 -20.72 5.74
C ASN A 115 9.34 -19.97 4.42
N ASN A 116 10.03 -18.83 4.49
CA ASN A 116 10.83 -18.32 3.38
C ASN A 116 12.14 -17.74 3.91
N MET A 117 13.24 -18.26 3.36
CA MET A 117 14.61 -17.97 3.79
C MET A 117 14.94 -16.47 3.73
N VAL A 118 15.11 -15.85 4.89
CA VAL A 118 16.13 -14.81 5.09
C VAL A 118 16.87 -15.18 6.37
N MET A 119 18.02 -15.85 6.24
CA MET A 119 18.94 -15.97 7.37
C MET A 119 19.48 -14.57 7.68
N SER A 120 18.97 -13.92 8.73
CA SER A 120 19.69 -12.79 9.33
C SER A 120 20.52 -13.32 10.50
N ALA A 121 21.83 -13.39 10.31
CA ALA A 121 22.75 -13.29 11.43
C ALA A 121 22.39 -12.04 12.24
N ALA A 122 22.50 -12.08 13.58
CA ALA A 122 22.30 -10.91 14.43
C ALA A 122 23.04 -9.70 13.83
N ALA A 123 22.34 -8.57 13.63
CA ALA A 123 22.91 -7.41 12.95
C ALA A 123 24.18 -6.95 13.69
N THR A 124 25.34 -7.09 13.06
CA THR A 124 26.65 -6.71 13.65
C THR A 124 27.01 -5.25 13.36
N SER A 125 26.19 -4.54 12.56
CA SER A 125 26.40 -3.14 12.16
C SER A 125 25.10 -2.36 11.92
N ASP A 126 25.15 -1.02 12.01
CA ASP A 126 24.06 -0.10 11.62
C ASP A 126 23.61 -0.32 10.16
N TYR A 127 24.53 -0.77 9.29
CA TYR A 127 24.22 -1.11 7.90
C TYR A 127 23.25 -2.29 7.81
N ASP A 128 23.57 -3.41 8.47
CA ASP A 128 22.75 -4.63 8.42
C ASP A 128 21.37 -4.42 9.05
N SER A 129 21.33 -3.72 10.18
CA SER A 129 20.08 -3.34 10.84
C SER A 129 19.21 -2.50 9.91
N ASN A 130 19.75 -1.42 9.34
CA ASN A 130 18.95 -0.53 8.51
C ASN A 130 18.53 -1.16 7.17
N LYS A 131 19.36 -2.03 6.59
CA LYS A 131 18.98 -2.80 5.40
C LYS A 131 17.88 -3.81 5.68
N ALA A 132 17.90 -4.46 6.84
CA ALA A 132 16.82 -5.35 7.26
C ALA A 132 15.50 -4.60 7.54
N LYS A 133 15.54 -3.34 8.02
CA LYS A 133 14.32 -2.51 8.14
C LYS A 133 13.66 -2.28 6.78
N LEU A 134 14.44 -1.94 5.75
CA LEU A 134 13.92 -1.75 4.39
C LEU A 134 13.30 -3.03 3.81
N ARG A 135 13.80 -4.20 4.23
CA ARG A 135 13.28 -5.53 3.83
C ARG A 135 12.01 -5.95 4.55
N ALA A 136 11.64 -5.29 5.64
CA ALA A 136 10.33 -5.48 6.23
C ALA A 136 9.30 -4.81 5.32
N ALA A 137 8.42 -5.60 4.68
CA ALA A 137 7.48 -5.11 3.67
C ALA A 137 6.56 -3.98 4.19
N ASN A 138 6.27 -3.96 5.50
CA ASN A 138 5.51 -2.90 6.14
C ASN A 138 6.29 -1.58 6.33
N PHE A 139 7.62 -1.58 6.21
CA PHE A 139 8.43 -0.38 6.41
C PHE A 139 8.20 0.64 5.29
N ILE A 140 8.42 0.24 4.04
CA ILE A 140 8.22 1.13 2.88
C ILE A 140 6.76 1.55 2.79
N GLU A 141 5.82 0.62 3.00
CA GLU A 141 4.39 0.90 3.10
C GLU A 141 4.10 1.98 4.16
N GLY A 142 4.62 1.82 5.38
CA GLY A 142 4.42 2.77 6.48
C GLY A 142 4.93 4.18 6.17
N ILE A 143 6.10 4.28 5.51
CA ILE A 143 6.64 5.57 5.05
C ILE A 143 5.71 6.22 4.02
N LEU A 144 5.27 5.45 3.02
CA LEU A 144 4.35 5.95 1.98
C LEU A 144 3.01 6.38 2.57
N ASN A 145 2.47 5.61 3.52
CA ASN A 145 1.21 5.95 4.18
C ASN A 145 1.29 7.29 4.91
N VAL A 146 2.39 7.56 5.62
CA VAL A 146 2.58 8.85 6.29
C VAL A 146 2.72 9.99 5.29
N ASP A 147 3.48 9.78 4.21
CA ASP A 147 3.62 10.78 3.13
C ASP A 147 2.26 11.11 2.48
N GLU A 148 1.40 10.11 2.34
CA GLU A 148 0.06 10.21 1.74
C GLU A 148 -1.03 10.60 2.76
N GLY A 149 -0.61 11.11 3.92
CA GLY A 149 -1.49 11.79 4.89
C GLY A 149 -2.23 10.86 5.83
N MET A 150 -1.76 9.63 6.04
CA MET A 150 -2.26 8.75 7.09
C MET A 150 -1.57 9.04 8.42
N SER A 151 -2.35 9.10 9.49
CA SER A 151 -1.83 9.11 10.85
C SER A 151 -1.34 7.72 11.26
N THR A 152 -0.42 7.66 12.21
CA THR A 152 0.10 6.39 12.76
C THR A 152 -1.01 5.45 13.25
N TRP A 153 -2.08 5.99 13.83
CA TRP A 153 -3.25 5.20 14.26
C TRP A 153 -4.01 4.58 13.06
N GLU A 154 -4.24 5.35 12.00
CA GLU A 154 -4.89 4.84 10.79
C GLU A 154 -4.05 3.73 10.15
N ILE A 155 -2.73 3.93 10.08
CA ILE A 155 -1.81 2.92 9.53
C ILE A 155 -1.84 1.65 10.36
N TYR A 156 -1.75 1.77 11.68
CA TYR A 156 -1.85 0.63 12.59
C TYR A 156 -3.18 -0.12 12.42
N LYS A 157 -4.29 0.60 12.27
CA LYS A 157 -5.61 -0.01 12.08
C LYS A 157 -5.69 -0.82 10.79
N VAL A 158 -5.21 -0.30 9.66
CA VAL A 158 -5.24 -1.05 8.38
C VAL A 158 -4.18 -2.15 8.37
N GLY A 159 -2.91 -1.76 8.47
CA GLY A 159 -1.76 -2.61 8.18
C GLY A 159 -1.42 -3.61 9.29
N VAL A 160 -1.95 -3.42 10.50
CA VAL A 160 -1.73 -4.34 11.62
C VAL A 160 -3.03 -4.99 12.08
N THR A 161 -4.02 -4.20 12.49
CA THR A 161 -5.24 -4.76 13.09
C THR A 161 -6.05 -5.56 12.06
N HIS A 162 -6.45 -4.91 10.97
CA HIS A 162 -7.30 -5.56 9.96
C HIS A 162 -6.52 -6.53 9.07
N ALA A 163 -5.25 -6.25 8.75
CA ALA A 163 -4.41 -7.16 8.00
C ALA A 163 -4.20 -8.50 8.75
N ASN A 164 -3.84 -8.45 10.04
CA ASN A 164 -3.69 -9.67 10.84
C ASN A 164 -5.02 -10.40 11.01
N LYS A 165 -6.11 -9.68 11.26
CA LYS A 165 -7.44 -10.29 11.34
C LYS A 165 -7.81 -10.99 10.03
N ALA A 166 -7.60 -10.34 8.88
CA ALA A 166 -7.87 -10.94 7.58
C ALA A 166 -7.03 -12.19 7.32
N ARG A 167 -5.74 -12.15 7.68
CA ARG A 167 -4.85 -13.32 7.62
C ARG A 167 -5.40 -14.47 8.48
N ASP A 168 -5.77 -14.18 9.72
CA ASP A 168 -6.24 -15.20 10.66
C ASP A 168 -7.59 -15.80 10.22
N GLU A 169 -8.50 -14.99 9.70
CA GLU A 169 -9.78 -15.47 9.14
C GLU A 169 -9.56 -16.26 7.84
N ALA A 170 -8.64 -15.84 6.97
CA ALA A 170 -8.28 -16.60 5.77
C ALA A 170 -7.68 -17.97 6.11
N LEU A 171 -6.88 -18.05 7.19
CA LEU A 171 -6.32 -19.31 7.69
C LEU A 171 -7.37 -20.25 8.30
N LYS A 172 -8.47 -19.69 8.85
CA LYS A 172 -9.60 -20.49 9.33
C LYS A 172 -10.44 -21.03 8.17
N GLU A 173 -10.72 -20.18 7.18
CA GLU A 173 -11.54 -20.57 6.02
C GLU A 173 -10.79 -21.52 5.08
N PHE A 174 -9.48 -21.29 4.88
CA PHE A 174 -8.62 -22.06 3.98
C PHE A 174 -7.30 -22.48 4.68
N PRO A 175 -7.32 -23.56 5.48
CA PRO A 175 -6.20 -23.96 6.35
C PRO A 175 -4.85 -24.20 5.62
N LYS A 176 -3.72 -23.92 6.29
CA LYS A 176 -2.36 -24.16 5.76
C LYS A 176 -2.10 -25.63 5.38
N THR A 177 -2.77 -26.57 6.03
CA THR A 177 -2.66 -28.00 5.75
C THR A 177 -3.20 -28.38 4.38
N ASP A 178 -4.00 -27.51 3.77
CA ASP A 178 -4.49 -27.68 2.40
C ASP A 178 -3.73 -26.76 1.45
N TYR A 179 -2.68 -27.31 0.85
CA TYR A 179 -1.81 -26.61 -0.10
C TYR A 179 -2.51 -26.30 -1.44
N THR A 180 -3.67 -26.90 -1.72
CA THR A 180 -4.41 -26.61 -2.95
C THR A 180 -5.12 -25.26 -2.89
N ASN A 181 -5.33 -24.73 -1.68
CA ASN A 181 -6.06 -23.49 -1.43
C ASN A 181 -5.17 -22.30 -1.09
N VAL A 182 -3.85 -22.37 -1.36
CA VAL A 182 -2.91 -21.27 -1.06
C VAL A 182 -3.35 -19.95 -1.68
N MET A 183 -3.66 -19.96 -2.98
CA MET A 183 -4.08 -18.74 -3.70
C MET A 183 -5.49 -18.29 -3.34
N LEU A 184 -6.38 -19.24 -3.07
CA LEU A 184 -7.75 -18.92 -2.62
C LEU A 184 -7.74 -18.26 -1.23
N ARG A 185 -6.86 -18.74 -0.33
CA ARG A 185 -6.60 -18.12 0.97
C ARG A 185 -6.10 -16.70 0.79
N ASP A 186 -5.19 -16.49 -0.14
CA ASP A 186 -4.62 -15.18 -0.39
C ASP A 186 -5.65 -14.18 -0.96
N ALA A 187 -6.43 -14.60 -1.96
CA ALA A 187 -7.57 -13.83 -2.47
C ALA A 187 -8.58 -13.48 -1.37
N PHE A 188 -8.90 -14.42 -0.47
CA PHE A 188 -9.78 -14.16 0.68
C PHE A 188 -9.17 -13.16 1.66
N ARG A 189 -7.87 -13.27 1.95
CA ARG A 189 -7.14 -12.33 2.81
C ARG A 189 -7.24 -10.91 2.24
N HIS A 190 -6.86 -10.69 0.99
CA HIS A 190 -6.84 -9.37 0.36
C HIS A 190 -8.22 -8.73 0.27
N PHE A 191 -9.23 -9.51 -0.15
CA PHE A 191 -10.62 -9.06 -0.18
C PHE A 191 -11.14 -8.70 1.22
N SER A 192 -10.99 -9.60 2.19
CA SER A 192 -11.53 -9.41 3.54
C SER A 192 -10.82 -8.30 4.30
N TRP A 193 -9.50 -8.15 4.13
CA TRP A 193 -8.72 -7.04 4.66
C TRP A 193 -9.30 -5.70 4.22
N ASN A 194 -9.54 -5.54 2.93
CA ASN A 194 -10.09 -4.32 2.35
C ASN A 194 -11.55 -4.09 2.77
N ASN A 195 -12.36 -5.16 2.85
CA ASN A 195 -13.74 -5.06 3.27
C ASN A 195 -13.86 -4.58 4.73
N MET A 196 -13.12 -5.22 5.63
CA MET A 196 -13.11 -4.89 7.05
C MET A 196 -12.55 -3.50 7.31
N SER A 197 -11.42 -3.16 6.68
CA SER A 197 -10.79 -1.84 6.84
C SER A 197 -11.69 -0.73 6.32
N THR A 198 -12.32 -0.91 5.16
CA THR A 198 -13.22 0.10 4.57
C THR A 198 -14.41 0.40 5.48
N LYS A 199 -14.99 -0.62 6.10
CA LYS A 199 -16.13 -0.46 7.02
C LYS A 199 -15.76 0.26 8.32
N ASP A 200 -14.51 0.17 8.74
CA ASP A 200 -14.06 0.72 10.02
C ASP A 200 -13.43 2.11 9.88
N ILE A 201 -12.57 2.30 8.87
CA ILE A 201 -11.79 3.54 8.72
C ILE A 201 -12.05 4.29 7.40
N GLY A 202 -12.93 3.77 6.55
CA GLY A 202 -13.29 4.38 5.27
C GLY A 202 -12.46 3.89 4.08
N ALA A 203 -13.04 4.08 2.88
CA ALA A 203 -12.49 3.56 1.62
C ALA A 203 -11.20 4.26 1.20
N TYR A 204 -11.11 5.59 1.37
CA TYR A 204 -9.94 6.37 0.99
C TYR A 204 -8.68 5.89 1.73
N LYS A 205 -8.71 5.88 3.07
CA LYS A 205 -7.58 5.46 3.89
C LYS A 205 -7.21 3.99 3.70
N THR A 206 -8.21 3.13 3.49
CA THR A 206 -7.99 1.72 3.16
C THR A 206 -7.31 1.58 1.80
N ARG A 207 -7.76 2.33 0.78
CA ARG A 207 -7.15 2.34 -0.56
C ARG A 207 -5.70 2.80 -0.49
N THR A 208 -5.41 3.90 0.20
CA THR A 208 -4.05 4.42 0.39
C THR A 208 -3.13 3.35 0.95
N ALA A 209 -3.48 2.76 2.11
CA ALA A 209 -2.66 1.74 2.76
C ALA A 209 -2.46 0.47 1.94
N THR A 210 -3.55 -0.08 1.38
CA THR A 210 -3.48 -1.35 0.64
C THR A 210 -2.80 -1.20 -0.72
N ILE A 211 -2.84 -0.02 -1.36
CA ILE A 211 -2.02 0.25 -2.54
C ILE A 211 -0.55 0.44 -2.15
N ASN A 212 -0.28 1.10 -1.02
CA ASN A 212 1.08 1.25 -0.50
C ASN A 212 1.72 -0.06 -0.08
N HIS A 213 0.93 -1.05 0.30
CA HIS A 213 1.39 -2.41 0.52
C HIS A 213 2.00 -3.01 -0.74
N GLU A 214 1.27 -2.96 -1.87
CA GLU A 214 1.75 -3.48 -3.16
C GLU A 214 2.97 -2.71 -3.65
N TRP A 215 2.97 -1.38 -3.52
CA TRP A 215 4.13 -0.56 -3.84
C TRP A 215 5.32 -0.84 -2.92
N GLY A 216 5.10 -1.14 -1.65
CA GLY A 216 6.15 -1.49 -0.71
C GLY A 216 6.94 -2.71 -1.16
N ILE A 217 6.24 -3.72 -1.69
CA ILE A 217 6.84 -4.93 -2.28
C ILE A 217 7.63 -4.58 -3.55
N LEU A 218 7.02 -3.84 -4.47
CA LEU A 218 7.64 -3.45 -5.75
C LEU A 218 8.88 -2.54 -5.59
N LEU A 219 8.91 -1.74 -4.54
CA LEU A 219 10.00 -0.80 -4.26
C LEU A 219 11.12 -1.40 -3.42
N LEU A 220 10.99 -2.63 -2.93
CA LEU A 220 11.97 -3.25 -2.04
C LEU A 220 13.39 -3.26 -2.63
N ASP A 221 13.55 -3.87 -3.81
CA ASP A 221 14.86 -3.96 -4.47
C ASP A 221 15.41 -2.58 -4.87
N PRO A 222 14.63 -1.69 -5.52
CA PRO A 222 15.08 -0.33 -5.82
C PRO A 222 15.54 0.46 -4.59
N MET A 223 14.82 0.35 -3.46
CA MET A 223 15.17 1.10 -2.24
C MET A 223 16.39 0.52 -1.54
N THR A 224 16.56 -0.80 -1.53
CA THR A 224 17.78 -1.41 -0.98
C THR A 224 19.02 -1.10 -1.83
N ASN A 225 18.89 -1.08 -3.16
CA ASN A 225 19.96 -0.65 -4.06
C ASN A 225 20.34 0.83 -3.85
N TYR A 226 19.34 1.71 -3.71
CA TYR A 226 19.58 3.12 -3.41
C TYR A 226 20.26 3.31 -2.06
N PHE A 227 19.82 2.58 -1.03
CA PHE A 227 20.46 2.57 0.30
C PHE A 227 21.93 2.18 0.22
N ASP A 228 22.26 1.09 -0.48
CA ASP A 228 23.64 0.62 -0.64
C ASP A 228 24.52 1.69 -1.32
N ALA A 229 24.00 2.33 -2.37
CA ALA A 229 24.71 3.41 -3.06
C ALA A 229 24.98 4.61 -2.13
N ARG A 230 23.97 5.06 -1.36
CA ARG A 230 24.13 6.17 -0.39
C ARG A 230 25.08 5.80 0.74
N TYR A 231 25.00 4.58 1.26
CA TYR A 231 25.90 4.09 2.31
C TYR A 231 27.36 4.14 1.85
N ASN A 232 27.66 3.58 0.67
CA ASN A 232 29.01 3.58 0.11
C ASN A 232 29.54 5.00 -0.12
N GLU A 233 28.68 5.92 -0.58
CA GLU A 233 29.04 7.33 -0.72
C GLU A 233 29.43 7.96 0.63
N TYR A 234 28.64 7.75 1.69
CA TYR A 234 28.96 8.29 3.02
C TYR A 234 30.19 7.67 3.65
N VAL A 235 30.42 6.36 3.47
CA VAL A 235 31.66 5.69 3.89
C VAL A 235 32.85 6.32 3.18
N SER A 236 32.78 6.56 1.87
CA SER A 236 33.86 7.20 1.10
C SER A 236 34.17 8.64 1.54
N GLN A 237 33.17 9.32 2.11
CA GLN A 237 33.29 10.68 2.66
C GLN A 237 33.78 10.67 4.13
N GLY A 238 33.98 9.50 4.74
CA GLY A 238 34.50 9.36 6.10
C GLY A 238 33.46 9.54 7.21
N TYR A 239 32.17 9.45 6.91
CA TYR A 239 31.11 9.54 7.92
C TYR A 239 31.04 8.26 8.77
N SER A 240 31.15 8.41 10.09
CA SER A 240 30.96 7.30 11.04
C SER A 240 29.50 6.86 11.18
N ASP A 241 28.54 7.73 10.89
CA ASP A 241 27.09 7.50 10.93
C ASP A 241 26.49 7.18 9.54
N ALA A 242 27.31 6.65 8.62
CA ALA A 242 26.93 6.41 7.22
C ALA A 242 25.63 5.60 7.06
N GLY A 243 25.41 4.58 7.90
CA GLY A 243 24.19 3.76 7.88
C GLY A 243 22.92 4.57 8.15
N ASN A 244 22.92 5.42 9.17
CA ASN A 244 21.75 6.23 9.53
C ASN A 244 21.50 7.35 8.52
N ARG A 245 22.57 7.93 7.96
CA ARG A 245 22.45 8.89 6.85
C ARG A 245 21.86 8.26 5.60
N ALA A 246 22.35 7.08 5.22
CA ALA A 246 21.84 6.35 4.07
C ALA A 246 20.37 5.96 4.25
N LEU A 247 19.97 5.49 5.45
CA LEU A 247 18.58 5.17 5.74
C LEU A 247 17.68 6.41 5.65
N ALA A 248 18.07 7.51 6.30
CA ALA A 248 17.28 8.74 6.27
C ALA A 248 17.11 9.29 4.85
N ASP A 249 18.18 9.26 4.04
CA ASP A 249 18.14 9.67 2.64
C ASP A 249 17.26 8.74 1.79
N THR A 250 17.29 7.43 2.05
CA THR A 250 16.45 6.44 1.37
C THR A 250 14.98 6.65 1.70
N VAL A 251 14.65 6.89 2.97
CA VAL A 251 13.26 7.18 3.38
C VAL A 251 12.74 8.48 2.78
N LEU A 252 13.59 9.50 2.63
CA LEU A 252 13.22 10.74 1.91
C LEU A 252 13.03 10.50 0.40
N TYR A 253 13.68 9.49 -0.16
CA TYR A 253 13.60 9.14 -1.58
C TYR A 253 12.34 8.33 -1.93
N ILE A 254 11.89 7.44 -1.03
CA ILE A 254 10.76 6.52 -1.24
C ILE A 254 9.54 7.19 -1.91
N PRO A 255 8.96 8.30 -1.38
CA PRO A 255 7.77 8.89 -1.98
C PRO A 255 8.03 9.50 -3.36
N THR A 256 9.23 10.07 -3.56
CA THR A 256 9.63 10.62 -4.86
C THR A 256 9.74 9.51 -5.90
N ALA A 257 10.36 8.39 -5.53
CA ALA A 257 10.48 7.23 -6.41
C ALA A 257 9.10 6.71 -6.82
N LYS A 258 8.19 6.48 -5.86
CA LYS A 258 6.82 6.06 -6.15
C LYS A 258 6.12 7.05 -7.09
N TYR A 259 6.16 8.35 -6.80
CA TYR A 259 5.49 9.37 -7.60
C TYR A 259 5.89 9.33 -9.08
N TYR A 260 7.19 9.24 -9.37
CA TYR A 260 7.67 9.16 -10.76
C TYR A 260 7.31 7.83 -11.41
N MET A 261 7.43 6.72 -10.68
CA MET A 261 7.06 5.40 -11.21
C MET A 261 5.56 5.30 -11.54
N VAL A 262 4.69 5.82 -10.66
CA VAL A 262 3.25 5.97 -10.95
C VAL A 262 3.04 6.79 -12.21
N SER A 263 3.76 7.90 -12.38
CA SER A 263 3.64 8.77 -13.56
C SER A 263 4.04 8.05 -14.86
N ILE A 264 5.11 7.25 -14.83
CA ILE A 264 5.54 6.44 -15.97
C ILE A 264 4.48 5.37 -16.28
N CYS A 265 4.02 4.63 -15.27
CA CYS A 265 2.97 3.62 -15.42
C CYS A 265 1.69 4.21 -16.03
N LYS A 266 1.24 5.40 -15.58
CA LYS A 266 0.06 6.09 -16.14
C LYS A 266 0.21 6.40 -17.63
N GLY A 267 1.40 6.77 -18.07
CA GLY A 267 1.68 7.14 -19.46
C GLY A 267 2.06 5.97 -20.38
N ASN A 268 2.39 4.80 -19.82
CA ASN A 268 2.97 3.69 -20.57
C ASN A 268 2.49 2.33 -20.04
N TYR A 269 1.50 1.75 -20.72
CA TYR A 269 0.96 0.42 -20.39
C TYR A 269 2.02 -0.69 -20.45
N SER A 270 2.93 -0.67 -21.45
CA SER A 270 3.98 -1.69 -21.55
C SER A 270 4.95 -1.63 -20.38
N PHE A 271 5.23 -0.43 -19.87
CA PHE A 271 6.01 -0.27 -18.65
C PHE A 271 5.23 -0.78 -17.43
N PHE A 272 3.97 -0.37 -17.25
CA PHE A 272 3.10 -0.86 -16.18
C PHE A 272 3.07 -2.39 -16.14
N LYS A 273 2.78 -3.03 -17.28
CA LYS A 273 2.67 -4.49 -17.40
C LYS A 273 4.00 -5.20 -17.16
N SER A 274 5.14 -4.56 -17.45
CA SER A 274 6.46 -5.15 -17.17
C SER A 274 6.93 -4.91 -15.73
N PHE A 275 6.31 -3.95 -15.03
CA PHE A 275 6.68 -3.56 -13.67
C PHE A 275 5.86 -4.27 -12.59
N PHE A 276 4.57 -4.53 -12.86
CA PHE A 276 3.69 -5.32 -11.99
C PHE A 276 3.68 -6.78 -12.45
N ASP A 277 3.65 -7.72 -11.50
CA ASP A 277 3.48 -9.14 -11.80
C ASP A 277 2.02 -9.61 -11.60
N GLU A 278 1.75 -10.87 -11.91
CA GLU A 278 0.43 -11.48 -11.75
C GLU A 278 -0.06 -11.43 -10.29
N SER A 279 0.82 -11.63 -9.31
CA SER A 279 0.48 -11.55 -7.88
C SER A 279 -0.03 -10.16 -7.52
N ASN A 280 0.69 -9.11 -7.91
CA ASN A 280 0.25 -7.73 -7.66
C ASN A 280 -1.07 -7.40 -8.37
N ILE A 281 -1.29 -7.89 -9.59
CA ILE A 281 -2.55 -7.66 -10.30
C ILE A 281 -3.72 -8.35 -9.60
N MET A 282 -3.53 -9.59 -9.14
CA MET A 282 -4.53 -10.31 -8.35
C MET A 282 -4.87 -9.52 -7.08
N ASP A 283 -3.86 -9.06 -6.35
CA ASP A 283 -4.04 -8.38 -5.06
C ASP A 283 -4.68 -7.00 -5.24
N LEU A 284 -4.21 -6.18 -6.19
CA LEU A 284 -4.82 -4.89 -6.51
C LEU A 284 -6.30 -5.03 -6.89
N HIS A 285 -6.62 -6.06 -7.68
CA HIS A 285 -7.98 -6.35 -8.13
C HIS A 285 -8.89 -6.78 -6.97
N ASN A 286 -8.44 -7.75 -6.17
CA ASN A 286 -9.20 -8.26 -5.02
C ASN A 286 -9.32 -7.22 -3.89
N ASN A 287 -8.28 -6.41 -3.68
CA ASN A 287 -8.29 -5.27 -2.77
C ASN A 287 -9.41 -4.30 -3.18
N CYS A 288 -9.50 -3.96 -4.47
CA CYS A 288 -10.52 -3.06 -4.98
C CYS A 288 -11.93 -3.60 -4.76
N TRP A 289 -12.19 -4.84 -5.14
CA TRP A 289 -13.49 -5.47 -4.91
C TRP A 289 -13.85 -5.58 -3.43
N GLY A 290 -12.88 -5.84 -2.55
CA GLY A 290 -13.09 -5.83 -1.11
C GLY A 290 -13.67 -4.50 -0.61
N ARG A 291 -13.13 -3.37 -1.10
CA ARG A 291 -13.63 -2.02 -0.80
C ARG A 291 -15.00 -1.76 -1.44
N ALA A 292 -15.17 -2.11 -2.71
CA ALA A 292 -16.43 -1.96 -3.44
C ALA A 292 -17.59 -2.67 -2.72
N TYR A 293 -17.35 -3.90 -2.26
CA TYR A 293 -18.34 -4.68 -1.52
C TYR A 293 -18.62 -4.13 -0.13
N ALA A 294 -17.66 -3.48 0.52
CA ALA A 294 -17.90 -2.82 1.79
C ALA A 294 -18.86 -1.63 1.63
N GLY A 295 -18.73 -0.88 0.54
CA GLY A 295 -19.62 0.25 0.22
C GLY A 295 -21.00 -0.18 -0.28
N ASN A 296 -21.05 -1.13 -1.22
CA ASN A 296 -22.28 -1.53 -1.91
C ASN A 296 -23.14 -2.53 -1.11
N TYR A 297 -22.51 -3.33 -0.24
CA TYR A 297 -23.18 -4.36 0.56
C TYR A 297 -22.78 -4.25 2.05
N PRO A 298 -23.08 -3.11 2.71
CA PRO A 298 -22.58 -2.84 4.05
C PRO A 298 -23.09 -3.83 5.09
N SER A 299 -24.27 -4.42 4.89
CA SER A 299 -24.88 -5.41 5.79
C SER A 299 -24.31 -6.82 5.67
N LEU A 300 -23.59 -7.16 4.59
CA LEU A 300 -22.98 -8.48 4.45
C LEU A 300 -21.75 -8.58 5.36
N SER A 301 -21.52 -9.78 5.91
CA SER A 301 -20.21 -10.09 6.49
C SER A 301 -19.13 -10.08 5.40
N TYR A 302 -17.85 -9.87 5.77
CA TYR A 302 -16.76 -9.92 4.78
C TYR A 302 -16.71 -11.29 4.07
N ARG A 303 -17.11 -12.36 4.76
CA ARG A 303 -17.16 -13.72 4.23
C ARG A 303 -18.27 -13.88 3.20
N ASP A 304 -19.49 -13.44 3.52
CA ASP A 304 -20.62 -13.51 2.58
C ASP A 304 -20.39 -12.60 1.36
N ALA A 305 -19.78 -11.43 1.58
CA ALA A 305 -19.36 -10.53 0.52
C ALA A 305 -18.33 -11.20 -0.41
N PHE A 306 -17.32 -11.90 0.14
CA PHE A 306 -16.33 -12.63 -0.66
C PHE A 306 -16.99 -13.71 -1.51
N TYR A 307 -17.84 -14.55 -0.91
CA TYR A 307 -18.51 -15.63 -1.64
C TYR A 307 -19.47 -15.09 -2.71
N ARG A 308 -20.09 -13.94 -2.47
CA ARG A 308 -20.89 -13.25 -3.49
C ARG A 308 -20.02 -12.80 -4.68
N GLY A 309 -18.92 -12.08 -4.43
CA GLY A 309 -18.00 -11.65 -5.49
C GLY A 309 -17.39 -12.84 -6.25
N LYS A 310 -17.03 -13.90 -5.53
CA LYS A 310 -16.57 -15.16 -6.11
C LYS A 310 -17.63 -15.80 -7.02
N ASN A 311 -18.89 -15.89 -6.58
CA ASN A 311 -19.97 -16.50 -7.36
C ASN A 311 -20.38 -15.66 -8.58
N ASN A 312 -20.12 -14.35 -8.53
CA ASN A 312 -20.29 -13.43 -9.66
C ASN A 312 -19.10 -13.45 -10.65
N ASN A 313 -18.05 -14.24 -10.39
CA ASN A 313 -16.80 -14.24 -11.17
C ASN A 313 -16.07 -12.89 -11.19
N GLU A 314 -16.24 -12.07 -10.14
CA GLU A 314 -15.60 -10.75 -10.05
C GLU A 314 -14.19 -10.82 -9.43
N LEU A 315 -13.85 -11.90 -8.74
CA LEU A 315 -12.59 -12.07 -8.02
C LEU A 315 -11.58 -12.92 -8.79
N ILE A 316 -10.29 -12.61 -8.63
CA ILE A 316 -9.19 -13.43 -9.14
C ILE A 316 -8.76 -14.37 -8.02
N LEU A 317 -8.96 -15.68 -8.22
CA LEU A 317 -8.75 -16.68 -7.16
C LEU A 317 -7.40 -17.41 -7.25
N ALA A 318 -6.63 -17.14 -8.30
CA ALA A 318 -5.29 -17.66 -8.52
C ALA A 318 -4.50 -16.79 -9.48
N GLU A 319 -3.21 -16.61 -9.20
CA GLU A 319 -2.27 -15.80 -10.00
C GLU A 319 -2.19 -16.30 -11.46
N ASN A 320 -2.17 -17.61 -11.67
CA ASN A 320 -2.13 -18.21 -13.01
C ASN A 320 -3.44 -18.03 -13.82
N LYS A 321 -4.46 -17.38 -13.25
CA LYS A 321 -5.68 -16.95 -13.93
C LYS A 321 -5.65 -15.47 -14.31
N VAL A 322 -4.61 -14.74 -13.93
CA VAL A 322 -4.41 -13.36 -14.36
C VAL A 322 -4.12 -13.37 -15.86
N THR A 323 -4.85 -12.53 -16.57
CA THR A 323 -4.72 -12.35 -18.02
C THR A 323 -4.36 -10.91 -18.35
N ASN A 324 -3.98 -10.65 -19.61
CA ASN A 324 -3.76 -9.30 -20.10
C ASN A 324 -4.98 -8.37 -19.88
N ALA A 325 -6.19 -8.92 -19.91
CA ALA A 325 -7.40 -8.13 -19.65
C ALA A 325 -7.43 -7.62 -18.20
N ASN A 326 -6.95 -8.42 -17.23
CA ASN A 326 -6.85 -7.99 -15.83
C ASN A 326 -5.80 -6.88 -15.67
N PHE A 327 -4.64 -7.01 -16.30
CA PHE A 327 -3.61 -5.95 -16.31
C PHE A 327 -4.16 -4.64 -16.87
N ASP A 328 -4.77 -4.70 -18.04
CA ASP A 328 -5.35 -3.56 -18.75
C ASP A 328 -6.48 -2.91 -17.94
N TYR A 329 -7.28 -3.71 -17.25
CA TYR A 329 -8.33 -3.25 -16.37
C TYR A 329 -7.81 -2.50 -15.14
N VAL A 330 -6.85 -3.08 -14.42
CA VAL A 330 -6.17 -2.42 -13.28
C VAL A 330 -5.48 -1.13 -13.75
N TRP A 331 -4.87 -1.15 -14.94
CA TRP A 331 -4.19 0.00 -15.52
C TRP A 331 -5.15 1.16 -15.80
N ARG A 332 -6.21 0.91 -16.57
CA ARG A 332 -7.21 1.93 -16.96
C ARG A 332 -7.97 2.49 -15.77
N SER A 333 -8.32 1.63 -14.81
CA SER A 333 -9.02 2.04 -13.59
C SER A 333 -8.10 2.71 -12.57
N GLN A 334 -6.79 2.74 -12.83
CA GLN A 334 -5.76 3.33 -11.96
C GLN A 334 -5.80 2.77 -10.54
N TRP A 335 -6.09 1.47 -10.38
CA TRP A 335 -6.21 0.83 -9.07
C TRP A 335 -4.88 0.66 -8.32
N TYR A 336 -3.77 0.96 -8.99
CA TYR A 336 -2.41 1.03 -8.44
C TYR A 336 -2.02 2.45 -7.98
N THR A 337 -2.94 3.42 -7.99
CA THR A 337 -2.67 4.82 -7.62
C THR A 337 -3.57 5.24 -6.46
N TYR A 338 -3.02 6.03 -5.51
CA TYR A 338 -3.79 6.55 -4.39
C TYR A 338 -4.67 7.72 -4.81
#